data_AF-A0A2C9V9R6-F1
#
_entry.id   AF-A0A2C9V9R6-F1
#
_cell.length_a   1.000
_cell.length_b   1.000
_cell.length_c   1.000
_cell.angle_alpha   90.00
_cell.angle_beta   90.00
_cell.angle_gamma   90.00
#
_symmetry.space_group_name_H-M   'P 1'
#
loop_
_entity.id
_entity.type
_entity.pdbx_description
1 polymer ?
#
loop_
_entity_poly.entity_id
_entity_poly.type
_entity_poly.pdbx_seq_one_letter_code
_entity_poly.pdbx_strand_id
1 'polypeptide(L)'
;MLIVINNEISDLECQRISREDQKKALKKLEQEELRAQRKLSMYASVTNIIPDLDDHSKISGHIVDRENKMVEKFEFDPANVAAFDTCQSIWKMINMR
;
A
#
# COMPACT_ATOMS: atom_id res chain seq x y z
N MET A 1 -42.33 20.54 26.35
CA MET A 1 -42.04 19.09 26.41
C MET A 1 -41.98 18.48 25.01
N LEU A 2 -43.03 18.55 24.19
CA LEU A 2 -43.04 18.04 22.80
C LEU A 2 -41.96 18.62 21.88
N ILE A 3 -41.68 19.93 21.94
CA ILE A 3 -40.63 20.58 21.12
C ILE A 3 -39.23 20.05 21.47
N VAL A 4 -38.97 19.82 22.77
CA VAL A 4 -37.68 19.31 23.26
C VAL A 4 -37.47 17.88 22.75
N ILE A 5 -38.51 17.04 22.85
CA ILE A 5 -38.49 15.66 22.35
C ILE A 5 -38.26 15.64 20.83
N ASN A 6 -38.89 16.54 20.07
CA ASN A 6 -38.75 16.58 18.62
C ASN A 6 -37.33 16.99 18.18
N ASN A 7 -36.69 17.91 18.91
CA ASN A 7 -35.31 18.30 18.65
C ASN A 7 -34.33 17.17 18.97
N GLU A 8 -34.51 16.47 20.09
CA GLU A 8 -33.69 15.31 20.44
C GLU A 8 -33.81 14.19 19.39
N ILE A 9 -35.01 13.94 18.86
CA ILE A 9 -35.22 12.97 17.78
C ILE A 9 -34.46 13.41 16.52
N SER A 10 -34.56 14.68 16.12
CA SER A 10 -33.84 15.22 14.97
C SER A 10 -32.32 15.08 15.13
N ASP A 11 -31.79 15.40 16.31
CA ASP A 11 -30.36 15.29 16.61
C ASP A 11 -29.89 13.84 16.53
N LEU A 12 -30.68 12.89 17.05
CA LEU A 12 -30.39 11.47 16.97
C LEU A 12 -30.41 10.95 15.52
N GLU A 13 -31.32 11.44 14.68
CA GLU A 13 -31.34 11.11 13.25
C GLU A 13 -30.10 11.63 12.52
N CYS A 14 -29.70 12.88 12.79
CA CYS A 14 -28.46 13.45 12.25
C CYS A 14 -27.23 12.62 12.67
N GLN A 15 -27.15 12.24 13.95
CA GLN A 15 -26.08 11.36 14.45
C GLN A 15 -26.09 9.99 13.77
N ARG A 16 -27.27 9.40 13.55
CA ARG A 16 -27.41 8.11 12.87
C ARG A 16 -26.84 8.17 11.44
N ILE A 17 -27.20 9.21 10.70
CA ILE A 17 -26.72 9.43 9.32
C ILE A 17 -25.20 9.59 9.32
N SER A 18 -24.67 10.45 10.20
CA SER A 18 -23.23 10.67 10.32
C SER A 18 -22.45 9.38 10.63
N ARG A 19 -22.96 8.54 11.55
CA ARG A 19 -22.34 7.25 11.88
C ARG A 19 -22.38 6.26 10.72
N GLU A 20 -23.49 6.22 9.98
CA GLU A 20 -23.60 5.32 8.81
C GLU A 20 -22.63 5.75 7.69
N ASP A 21 -22.43 7.06 7.50
CA ASP A 21 -21.46 7.57 6.53
C ASP A 21 -20.02 7.26 6.95
N GLN A 22 -19.69 7.42 8.24
CA GLN A 22 -18.39 7.00 8.79
C GLN A 22 -18.14 5.50 8.59
N LYS A 23 -19.16 4.65 8.83
CA LYS A 23 -19.08 3.21 8.63
C LYS A 23 -18.82 2.84 7.17
N LYS A 24 -19.46 3.53 6.22
CA LYS A 24 -19.21 3.33 4.79
C LYS A 24 -17.81 3.76 4.40
N ALA A 25 -17.34 4.90 4.91
CA ALA A 25 -15.97 5.37 4.65
C ALA A 25 -14.93 4.37 5.16
N LEU A 26 -15.12 3.83 6.37
CA LEU A 26 -14.24 2.83 6.96
C LEU A 26 -14.18 1.54 6.11
N LYS A 27 -15.34 1.01 5.69
CA LYS A 27 -15.39 -0.15 4.79
C LYS A 27 -14.66 0.07 3.48
N LYS A 28 -14.72 1.29 2.94
CA LYS A 28 -14.00 1.65 1.71
C LYS A 28 -12.49 1.63 1.94
N LEU A 29 -12.01 2.20 3.05
CA LEU A 29 -10.59 2.19 3.41
C LEU A 29 -10.07 0.77 3.62
N GLU A 30 -10.80 -0.09 4.33
CA GLU A 30 -10.44 -1.51 4.49
C GLU A 30 -10.34 -2.23 3.14
N GLN A 31 -11.27 -1.96 2.22
CA GLN A 31 -11.23 -2.54 0.88
C GLN A 31 -10.01 -2.06 0.07
N GLU A 32 -9.68 -0.77 0.17
CA GLU A 32 -8.51 -0.18 -0.49
C GLU A 32 -7.20 -0.75 0.08
N GLU A 33 -7.11 -0.93 1.40
CA GLU A 33 -5.97 -1.56 2.07
C GLU A 33 -5.79 -3.01 1.62
N LEU A 34 -6.85 -3.81 1.64
CA LEU A 34 -6.81 -5.20 1.15
C LEU A 34 -6.39 -5.27 -0.32
N ARG A 35 -6.83 -4.32 -1.14
CA ARG A 35 -6.43 -4.23 -2.54
C ARG A 35 -4.94 -3.90 -2.68
N ALA A 36 -4.42 -2.98 -1.87
CA ALA A 36 -3.01 -2.63 -1.84
C ALA A 36 -2.14 -3.83 -1.40
N GLN A 37 -2.53 -4.52 -0.33
CA GLN A 37 -1.84 -5.72 0.17
C GLN A 37 -1.79 -6.84 -0.88
N ARG A 38 -2.91 -7.10 -1.58
CA ARG A 38 -2.96 -8.09 -2.67
C ARG A 38 -2.05 -7.72 -3.83
N LYS A 39 -2.01 -6.44 -4.20
CA LYS A 39 -1.12 -5.93 -5.27
C LYS A 39 0.35 -6.13 -4.90
N LEU A 40 0.73 -5.80 -3.68
CA LEU A 40 2.09 -6.01 -3.17
C LEU A 40 2.45 -7.50 -3.13
N SER A 41 1.55 -8.34 -2.63
CA SER A 41 1.74 -9.81 -2.59
C SER A 41 1.95 -10.39 -3.99
N MET A 42 1.16 -9.93 -4.97
CA MET A 42 1.31 -10.33 -6.36
C MET A 42 2.69 -9.93 -6.90
N TYR A 43 3.14 -8.70 -6.68
CA TYR A 43 4.47 -8.26 -7.12
C TYR A 43 5.59 -9.07 -6.47
N ALA A 44 5.54 -9.27 -5.16
CA ALA A 44 6.54 -10.06 -4.44
C ALA A 44 6.59 -11.52 -4.94
N SER A 45 5.45 -12.10 -5.34
CA SER A 45 5.41 -13.47 -5.88
C SER A 45 6.12 -13.62 -7.23
N VAL A 46 6.21 -12.53 -8.01
CA VAL A 46 6.84 -12.54 -9.34
C VAL A 46 8.30 -12.13 -9.25
N THR A 47 8.61 -11.11 -8.46
CA THR A 47 9.95 -10.50 -8.44
C THR A 47 10.81 -11.02 -7.30
N ASN A 48 10.22 -11.61 -6.27
CA ASN A 48 10.87 -11.91 -5.00
C ASN A 48 11.58 -10.69 -4.36
N ILE A 49 11.08 -9.48 -4.64
CA ILE A 49 11.63 -8.22 -4.11
C ILE A 49 10.84 -7.77 -2.88
N ILE A 50 11.56 -7.30 -1.88
CA ILE A 50 11.07 -6.53 -0.74
C ILE A 50 11.60 -5.09 -0.90
N PRO A 51 10.76 -4.13 -1.32
CA PRO A 51 11.19 -2.74 -1.46
C PRO A 51 11.43 -2.10 -0.09
N ASP A 52 12.39 -1.18 -0.02
CA ASP A 52 12.52 -0.25 1.09
C ASP A 52 11.52 0.89 0.90
N LEU A 53 10.72 1.17 1.94
CA LEU A 53 9.68 2.19 1.93
C LEU A 53 10.02 3.37 2.84
N ASP A 54 11.11 3.31 3.59
CA ASP A 54 11.49 4.33 4.57
C ASP A 54 12.17 5.53 3.90
N ASP A 55 12.97 5.28 2.86
CA ASP A 55 13.69 6.31 2.10
C ASP A 55 13.09 6.51 0.70
N HIS A 56 12.36 7.61 0.53
CA HIS A 56 11.74 7.98 -0.75
C HIS A 56 12.69 8.71 -1.73
N SER A 57 13.92 9.03 -1.31
CA SER A 57 14.89 9.70 -2.19
C SER A 57 15.51 8.75 -3.22
N LYS A 58 15.42 7.44 -2.98
CA LYS A 58 16.07 6.39 -3.76
C LYS A 58 15.16 5.21 -4.02
N ILE A 59 15.47 4.45 -5.07
CA ILE A 59 14.83 3.17 -5.34
C ILE A 59 15.72 2.10 -4.75
N SER A 60 15.32 1.51 -3.63
CA SER A 60 16.14 0.51 -2.94
C SER A 60 15.30 -0.63 -2.37
N GLY A 61 15.97 -1.71 -2.00
CA GLY A 61 15.33 -2.88 -1.44
C GLY A 61 16.21 -4.12 -1.50
N HIS A 62 15.57 -5.26 -1.30
CA HIS A 62 16.23 -6.56 -1.26
C HIS A 62 15.55 -7.52 -2.22
N ILE A 63 16.34 -8.32 -2.96
CA ILE A 63 15.86 -9.46 -3.71
C ILE A 63 16.11 -10.71 -2.86
N VAL A 64 15.09 -11.52 -2.60
CA VAL A 64 15.15 -12.68 -1.66
C VAL A 64 15.08 -14.01 -2.39
N ASP A 65 16.15 -14.79 -2.37
CA ASP A 65 16.21 -16.11 -2.99
C ASP A 65 15.90 -17.14 -1.91
N ARG A 66 14.72 -17.76 -2.01
CA ARG A 66 14.28 -18.74 -1.00
C ARG A 66 14.97 -20.08 -1.16
N GLU A 67 15.36 -20.44 -2.38
CA GLU A 67 15.97 -21.73 -2.69
C GLU A 67 17.43 -21.73 -2.21
N ASN A 68 18.16 -20.67 -2.56
CA ASN A 68 19.56 -20.52 -2.20
C ASN A 68 19.77 -19.79 -0.86
N LYS A 69 18.69 -19.35 -0.20
CA LYS A 69 18.71 -18.56 1.05
C LYS A 69 19.59 -17.31 0.96
N MET A 70 19.58 -16.65 -0.20
CA MET A 70 20.36 -15.44 -0.45
C MET A 70 19.50 -14.18 -0.40
N VAL A 71 20.08 -13.09 0.11
CA VAL A 71 19.44 -11.77 0.10
C VAL A 71 20.42 -10.79 -0.52
N GLU A 72 20.05 -10.21 -1.65
CA GLU A 72 20.87 -9.24 -2.35
C GLU A 72 20.22 -7.86 -2.24
N LYS A 73 20.98 -6.85 -1.81
CA LYS A 73 20.52 -5.48 -1.68
C LYS A 73 20.76 -4.72 -2.98
N PHE A 74 19.81 -3.92 -3.41
CA PHE A 74 19.96 -2.96 -4.51
C PHE A 74 19.61 -1.54 -4.06
N GLU A 75 20.21 -0.56 -4.72
CA GLU A 75 19.98 0.86 -4.50
C GLU A 75 20.27 1.63 -5.79
N PHE A 76 19.33 2.47 -6.21
CA PHE A 76 19.42 3.31 -7.39
C PHE A 76 19.00 4.73 -7.03
N ASP A 77 19.76 5.70 -7.49
CA ASP A 77 19.45 7.12 -7.36
C ASP A 77 18.67 7.60 -8.61
N PRO A 78 17.39 7.98 -8.47
CA PRO A 78 16.55 8.47 -9.56
C PRO A 78 17.09 9.74 -10.23
N ALA A 79 17.96 10.52 -9.56
CA ALA A 79 18.58 11.70 -10.14
C ALA A 79 19.73 11.35 -11.10
N ASN A 80 20.35 10.19 -10.90
CA ASN A 80 21.54 9.76 -11.63
C ASN A 80 21.24 8.71 -12.72
N VAL A 81 20.18 7.93 -12.55
CA VAL A 81 19.84 6.81 -13.45
C VAL A 81 18.43 6.96 -13.98
N ALA A 82 18.26 6.81 -15.30
CA ALA A 82 16.93 6.85 -15.91
C ALA A 82 16.06 5.69 -15.40
N ALA A 83 14.74 5.92 -15.32
CA ALA A 83 13.79 4.91 -14.87
C ALA A 83 13.84 3.64 -15.74
N PHE A 84 14.11 3.78 -17.05
CA PHE A 84 14.24 2.64 -17.96
C PHE A 84 15.45 1.77 -17.61
N ASP A 85 16.62 2.37 -17.43
CA ASP A 85 17.86 1.65 -17.09
C ASP A 85 17.77 0.98 -15.73
N THR A 86 17.12 1.65 -14.76
CA THR A 86 16.82 1.09 -13.45
C THR A 86 15.92 -0.15 -13.58
N CYS A 87 14.80 -0.05 -14.32
CA CYS A 87 13.91 -1.18 -14.57
C CYS A 87 14.64 -2.34 -15.24
N GLN A 88 15.43 -2.06 -16.28
CA GLN A 88 16.18 -3.09 -17.00
C GLN A 88 17.20 -3.78 -16.09
N SER A 89 17.88 -3.02 -15.23
CA SER A 89 18.85 -3.55 -14.26
C SER A 89 18.17 -4.47 -13.24
N ILE A 90 17.02 -4.04 -12.69
CA ILE A 90 16.22 -4.86 -11.77
C ILE A 90 15.76 -6.16 -12.42
N TRP A 91 15.24 -6.11 -13.65
CA TRP A 91 14.82 -7.32 -14.36
C TRP A 91 15.97 -8.28 -14.67
N LYS A 92 17.17 -7.75 -14.99
CA LYS A 92 18.37 -8.58 -15.13
C LYS A 92 18.70 -9.30 -13.82
N MET A 93 18.66 -8.61 -12.68
CA MET A 93 18.93 -9.22 -11.38
C MET A 93 17.91 -10.32 -11.03
N ILE A 94 16.62 -10.10 -11.34
CA ILE A 94 15.57 -11.12 -11.13
C ILE A 94 15.83 -12.37 -12.00
N ASN A 95 16.20 -12.19 -13.26
CA ASN A 95 16.39 -13.29 -14.22
C ASN A 95 17.72 -14.04 -14.08
N MET A 96 18.67 -13.52 -13.30
CA MET A 96 19.96 -14.17 -13.04
C MET A 96 19.90 -15.21 -11.91
N ARG A 97 18.71 -15.45 -11.34
CA ARG A 97 18.43 -16.52 -10.39
C ARG A 97 18.14 -17.85 -11.04
#